data_AF-A0A195EHF8-F1
#
_entry.id   AF-A0A195EHF8-F1
#
_cell.length_a   1.000
_cell.length_b   1.000
_cell.length_c   1.000
_cell.angle_alpha   90.00
_cell.angle_beta   90.00
_cell.angle_gamma   90.00
#
_symmetry.space_group_name_H-M   'P 1'
#
loop_
_entity.id
_entity.type
_entity.pdbx_description
1 polymer ?
#
loop_
_entity_poly.entity_id
_entity_poly.type
_entity_poly.pdbx_seq_one_letter_code
_entity_poly.pdbx_strand_id
1 'polypeptide(L)'
;MESAEQPSNEQKPKDRLVGLLDHIEAHVEQLRKDAARLMEEKDGLLTTLDTLRNNDLLFTLEEPDRDDILRYADRLSMRCSTVDVLVTVQRDHVQQEALHQVNGLIDSLVVGLRQDPNGTRQRCAEFMNACSSHSIGHSDKIFETAILGCTLDDQKRVKKRLQGLLDYIDKMHILEMTQ
;
A
#
# COMPACT_ATOMS: atom_id res chain seq x y z
N MET A 1 -22.01 -14.95 -62.98
CA MET A 1 -23.09 -14.52 -62.07
C MET A 1 -23.19 -15.58 -61.00
N GLU A 2 -22.25 -15.62 -60.07
CA GLU A 2 -22.13 -14.73 -58.89
C GLU A 2 -23.30 -14.91 -57.93
N SER A 3 -23.01 -15.54 -56.80
CA SER A 3 -23.66 -15.30 -55.52
C SER A 3 -22.69 -15.79 -54.45
N ALA A 4 -21.74 -14.92 -54.09
CA ALA A 4 -20.89 -15.11 -52.94
C ALA A 4 -21.75 -14.86 -51.69
N GLU A 5 -22.01 -15.90 -50.90
CA GLU A 5 -22.58 -15.76 -49.56
C GLU A 5 -21.63 -14.90 -48.70
N GLN A 6 -22.06 -13.69 -48.37
CA GLN A 6 -21.43 -12.89 -47.33
C GLN A 6 -21.74 -13.53 -45.98
N PRO A 7 -20.73 -13.83 -45.13
CA PRO A 7 -21.02 -14.31 -43.78
C PRO A 7 -21.64 -13.14 -43.01
N SER A 8 -22.90 -13.31 -42.59
CA SER A 8 -23.57 -12.39 -41.68
C SER A 8 -22.79 -12.33 -40.37
N ASN A 9 -21.99 -11.29 -40.20
CA ASN A 9 -21.26 -10.99 -38.97
C ASN A 9 -22.24 -10.43 -37.90
N GLU A 10 -23.32 -11.17 -37.63
CA GLU A 10 -24.19 -10.91 -36.49
C GLU A 10 -23.51 -11.49 -35.25
N GLN A 11 -22.65 -10.66 -34.64
CA GLN A 11 -22.12 -10.91 -33.31
C GLN A 11 -23.29 -11.27 -32.39
N LYS A 12 -23.24 -12.49 -31.82
CA LYS A 12 -24.35 -13.02 -31.02
C LYS A 12 -24.68 -12.03 -29.91
N PRO A 13 -25.95 -11.82 -29.54
CA PRO A 13 -26.33 -10.88 -28.49
C PRO A 13 -25.52 -11.07 -27.19
N LYS A 14 -25.18 -12.32 -26.86
CA LYS A 14 -24.29 -12.67 -25.74
C LYS A 14 -22.91 -12.01 -25.85
N ASP A 15 -22.25 -12.09 -27.01
CA ASP A 15 -20.89 -11.59 -27.20
C ASP A 15 -20.86 -10.05 -27.09
N ARG A 16 -21.92 -9.38 -27.55
CA ARG A 16 -22.10 -7.94 -27.35
C ARG A 16 -22.22 -7.57 -25.88
N LEU A 17 -23.03 -8.32 -25.13
CA LEU A 17 -23.21 -8.09 -23.68
C LEU A 17 -21.92 -8.36 -22.91
N VAL A 18 -21.19 -9.42 -23.23
CA VAL A 18 -19.88 -9.71 -22.62
C VAL A 18 -18.89 -8.58 -22.89
N GLY A 19 -18.79 -8.10 -24.13
CA GLY A 19 -17.91 -6.97 -24.44
C GLY A 19 -18.27 -5.68 -23.70
N LEU A 20 -19.55 -5.43 -23.44
CA LEU A 20 -19.98 -4.31 -22.58
C LEU A 20 -19.57 -4.51 -21.12
N LEU A 21 -19.69 -5.73 -20.60
CA LEU A 21 -19.26 -6.06 -19.24
C LEU A 21 -17.74 -5.91 -19.08
N ASP A 22 -16.95 -6.38 -20.05
CA ASP A 22 -15.49 -6.20 -20.04
C ASP A 22 -15.10 -4.72 -20.03
N HIS A 23 -15.83 -3.88 -20.80
CA HIS A 23 -15.61 -2.43 -20.79
C HIS A 23 -15.97 -1.79 -19.45
N ILE A 24 -17.07 -2.22 -18.82
CA ILE A 24 -17.46 -1.78 -17.48
C ILE A 24 -16.41 -2.21 -16.45
N GLU A 25 -15.91 -3.44 -16.51
CA GLU A 25 -14.87 -3.96 -15.62
C GLU A 25 -13.59 -3.12 -15.73
N ALA A 26 -13.14 -2.82 -16.94
CA ALA A 26 -12.00 -1.95 -17.17
C ALA A 26 -12.20 -0.55 -16.56
N HIS A 27 -13.41 0.01 -16.69
CA HIS A 27 -13.73 1.31 -16.10
C HIS A 27 -13.80 1.27 -14.56
N VAL A 28 -14.33 0.19 -13.98
CA VAL A 28 -14.32 -0.03 -12.52
C VAL A 28 -12.88 -0.12 -11.99
N GLU A 29 -11.99 -0.84 -12.69
CA GLU A 29 -10.60 -0.94 -12.28
C GLU A 29 -9.86 0.40 -12.40
N GLN A 30 -10.17 1.20 -13.44
CA GLN A 30 -9.65 2.56 -13.55
C GLN A 30 -10.14 3.46 -12.41
N LEU A 31 -11.44 3.41 -12.09
CA LEU A 31 -12.02 4.16 -10.97
C LEU A 31 -11.36 3.79 -9.64
N ARG A 32 -11.10 2.49 -9.41
CA ARG A 32 -10.37 2.01 -8.21
C ARG A 32 -8.96 2.59 -8.13
N LYS A 33 -8.23 2.63 -9.25
CA LYS A 33 -6.88 3.23 -9.31
C LYS A 33 -6.91 4.74 -9.05
N ASP A 34 -7.85 5.46 -9.65
CA ASP A 34 -8.00 6.90 -9.46
C ASP A 34 -8.39 7.24 -8.00
N ALA A 35 -9.30 6.47 -7.41
CA ALA A 35 -9.65 6.59 -5.99
C ALA A 35 -8.46 6.29 -5.08
N ALA A 36 -7.66 5.26 -5.38
CA ALA A 36 -6.43 4.96 -4.64
C ALA A 36 -5.40 6.09 -4.70
N ARG A 37 -5.25 6.74 -5.87
CA ARG A 37 -4.40 7.93 -6.02
C ARG A 37 -4.90 9.09 -5.16
N LEU A 38 -6.21 9.34 -5.14
CA LEU A 38 -6.80 10.40 -4.32
C LEU A 38 -6.62 10.15 -2.82
N MET A 39 -6.71 8.90 -2.37
CA MET A 39 -6.38 8.53 -0.99
C MET A 39 -4.92 8.84 -0.66
N GLU A 40 -3.96 8.47 -1.52
CA GLU A 40 -2.53 8.75 -1.31
C GLU A 40 -2.22 10.26 -1.34
N GLU A 41 -2.88 11.03 -2.20
CA GLU A 41 -2.76 12.49 -2.24
C GLU A 41 -3.25 13.13 -0.94
N LYS A 42 -4.40 12.70 -0.42
CA LYS A 42 -4.92 13.13 0.88
C LYS A 42 -3.94 12.82 2.01
N ASP A 43 -3.42 11.59 2.06
CA ASP A 43 -2.45 11.17 3.08
C ASP A 43 -1.14 11.97 2.99
N GLY A 44 -0.69 12.29 1.77
CA GLY A 44 0.48 13.13 1.53
C GLY A 44 0.29 14.56 2.03
N LEU A 45 -0.89 15.15 1.82
CA LEU A 45 -1.23 16.49 2.36
C LEU A 45 -1.19 16.50 3.90
N LEU A 46 -1.81 15.49 4.53
CA LEU A 46 -1.82 15.36 5.99
C LEU A 46 -0.41 15.15 6.55
N THR A 47 0.41 14.32 5.90
CA THR A 47 1.81 14.09 6.27
C THR A 47 2.64 15.38 6.17
N THR A 48 2.41 16.18 5.14
CA THR A 48 3.08 17.47 4.95
C THR A 48 2.70 18.45 6.06
N LEU A 49 1.41 18.52 6.40
CA LEU A 49 0.91 19.36 7.50
C LEU A 49 1.50 18.92 8.85
N ASP A 50 1.58 17.63 9.12
CA ASP A 50 2.21 17.09 10.32
C ASP A 50 3.71 17.40 10.40
N THR A 51 4.43 17.26 9.27
CA THR A 51 5.85 17.65 9.17
C THR A 51 6.06 19.13 9.49
N LEU A 52 5.16 20.00 9.01
CA LEU A 52 5.22 21.43 9.29
C LEU A 52 4.99 21.71 10.79
N ARG A 53 4.01 21.05 11.40
CA ARG A 53 3.68 21.20 12.83
C ARG A 53 4.81 20.77 13.77
N ASN A 54 5.62 19.82 13.34
CA ASN A 54 6.77 19.32 14.10
C ASN A 54 8.10 19.94 13.64
N ASN A 55 8.06 20.99 12.82
CA ASN A 55 9.27 21.60 12.29
C ASN A 55 9.95 22.49 13.34
N ASP A 56 11.26 22.31 13.53
CA ASP A 56 12.03 23.05 14.54
C ASP A 56 12.00 24.58 14.34
N LEU A 57 11.78 25.06 13.11
CA LEU A 57 11.65 26.49 12.82
C LEU A 57 10.49 27.13 13.59
N LEU A 58 9.44 26.37 13.93
CA LEU A 58 8.33 26.88 14.74
C LEU A 58 8.77 27.29 16.15
N PHE A 59 9.83 26.70 16.69
CA PHE A 59 10.38 27.09 17.99
C PHE A 59 11.23 28.38 17.91
N THR A 60 11.61 28.81 16.71
CA THR A 60 12.36 30.06 16.50
C THR A 60 11.45 31.28 16.33
N LEU A 61 10.16 31.05 16.12
CA LEU A 61 9.15 32.10 15.96
C LEU A 61 8.68 32.64 17.31
N GLU A 62 8.25 33.89 17.32
CA GLU A 62 7.51 34.44 18.45
C GLU A 62 6.15 33.73 18.58
N GLU A 63 5.66 33.64 19.81
CA GLU A 63 4.41 32.96 20.15
C GLU A 63 3.20 33.34 19.28
N PRO A 64 2.91 34.63 18.97
CA PRO A 64 1.76 34.97 18.12
C PRO A 64 1.89 34.43 16.69
N ASP A 65 3.08 34.53 16.08
CA ASP A 65 3.31 34.04 14.71
C ASP A 65 3.23 32.51 14.65
N ARG A 66 3.79 31.84 15.66
CA ARG A 66 3.71 30.39 15.83
C ARG A 66 2.25 29.92 15.93
N ASP A 67 1.46 30.56 16.78
CA ASP A 67 0.05 30.22 16.99
C ASP A 67 -0.78 30.43 15.72
N ASP A 68 -0.55 31.51 14.99
CA ASP A 68 -1.24 31.77 13.72
C ASP A 68 -0.93 30.71 12.66
N ILE A 69 0.34 30.29 12.55
CA ILE A 69 0.74 29.20 11.65
C ILE A 69 0.09 27.88 12.06
N LEU A 70 0.13 27.51 13.34
CA LEU A 70 -0.46 26.27 13.84
C LEU A 70 -1.98 26.23 13.61
N ARG A 71 -2.69 27.33 13.90
CA ARG A 71 -4.13 27.46 13.61
C ARG A 71 -4.43 27.33 12.12
N TYR A 72 -3.56 27.84 11.26
CA TYR A 72 -3.73 27.69 9.82
C TYR A 72 -3.53 26.24 9.37
N ALA A 73 -2.49 25.56 9.89
CA ALA A 73 -2.24 24.14 9.61
C ALA A 73 -3.39 23.25 10.09
N ASP A 74 -3.94 23.51 11.27
CA ASP A 74 -5.11 22.80 11.79
C ASP A 74 -6.35 23.01 10.91
N ARG A 75 -6.59 24.24 10.44
CA ARG A 75 -7.67 24.53 9.50
C ARG A 75 -7.52 23.75 8.19
N LEU A 76 -6.31 23.64 7.66
CA LEU A 76 -6.04 22.85 6.46
C LEU A 76 -6.25 21.35 6.72
N SER A 77 -5.81 20.86 7.88
CA SER A 77 -6.00 19.46 8.29
C SER A 77 -7.48 19.09 8.38
N MET A 78 -8.30 19.96 8.99
CA MET A 78 -9.75 19.79 9.05
C MET A 78 -10.39 19.76 7.66
N ARG A 79 -9.97 20.64 6.75
CA ARG A 79 -10.47 20.67 5.37
C ARG A 79 -10.06 19.43 4.57
N CYS A 80 -8.83 18.93 4.75
CA CYS A 80 -8.42 17.68 4.11
C CYS A 80 -9.24 16.49 4.64
N SER A 81 -9.61 16.53 5.93
CA SER A 81 -10.41 15.48 6.56
C SER A 81 -11.85 15.41 6.05
N THR A 82 -12.38 16.45 5.39
CA THR A 82 -13.71 16.40 4.77
C THR A 82 -13.75 15.60 3.47
N VAL A 83 -12.58 15.29 2.89
CA VAL A 83 -12.48 14.43 1.71
C VAL A 83 -12.40 12.99 2.18
N ASP A 84 -13.41 12.18 1.90
CA ASP A 84 -13.43 10.76 2.26
C ASP A 84 -13.54 9.89 1.00
N VAL A 85 -12.56 9.01 0.82
CA VAL A 85 -12.44 8.11 -0.33
C VAL A 85 -12.03 6.75 0.21
N LEU A 86 -12.73 5.69 -0.18
CA LEU A 86 -12.49 4.34 0.30
C LEU A 86 -12.45 3.36 -0.86
N VAL A 87 -11.35 2.61 -0.96
CA VAL A 87 -11.24 1.44 -1.85
C VAL A 87 -11.07 0.19 -1.00
N THR A 88 -12.05 -0.70 -1.06
CA THR A 88 -12.00 -1.98 -0.35
C THR A 88 -11.49 -3.09 -1.27
N VAL A 89 -10.72 -4.00 -0.69
CA VAL A 89 -10.33 -5.26 -1.34
C VAL A 89 -11.24 -6.35 -0.84
N GLN A 90 -12.02 -6.91 -1.76
CA GLN A 90 -12.86 -8.07 -1.51
C GLN A 90 -11.96 -9.28 -1.33
N ARG A 91 -12.19 -10.02 -0.25
CA ARG A 91 -11.41 -11.21 0.11
C ARG A 91 -12.36 -12.34 0.43
N ASP A 92 -12.07 -13.52 -0.08
CA ASP A 92 -12.70 -14.73 0.42
C ASP A 92 -12.11 -15.14 1.79
N HIS A 93 -12.67 -16.19 2.40
CA HIS A 93 -12.24 -16.67 3.70
C HIS A 93 -10.77 -17.10 3.72
N VAL A 94 -10.30 -17.78 2.66
CA VAL A 94 -8.92 -18.28 2.56
C VAL A 94 -7.94 -17.11 2.46
N GLN A 95 -8.26 -16.09 1.67
CA GLN A 95 -7.48 -14.87 1.52
C GLN A 95 -7.42 -14.07 2.83
N GLN A 96 -8.50 -14.06 3.62
CA GLN A 96 -8.53 -13.42 4.94
C GLN A 96 -7.63 -14.15 5.95
N GLU A 97 -7.70 -15.48 6.00
CA GLU A 97 -6.83 -16.28 6.87
C GLU A 97 -5.36 -16.14 6.50
N ALA A 98 -5.04 -16.18 5.20
CA ALA A 98 -3.70 -15.95 4.68
C ALA A 98 -3.16 -14.58 5.08
N LEU A 99 -3.97 -13.51 4.91
CA LEU A 99 -3.58 -12.16 5.31
C LEU A 99 -3.40 -12.03 6.83
N HIS A 100 -4.24 -12.69 7.62
CA HIS A 100 -4.09 -12.73 9.07
C HIS A 100 -2.75 -13.39 9.48
N GLN A 101 -2.39 -14.51 8.87
CA GLN A 101 -1.11 -15.17 9.10
C GLN A 101 0.07 -14.26 8.73
N VAL A 102 0.01 -13.60 7.56
CA VAL A 102 1.03 -12.64 7.14
C VAL A 102 1.19 -11.51 8.16
N ASN A 103 0.09 -10.93 8.63
CA ASN A 103 0.14 -9.87 9.64
C ASN A 103 0.77 -10.34 10.95
N GLY A 104 0.40 -11.53 11.44
CA GLY A 104 1.02 -12.11 12.64
C GLY A 104 2.53 -12.32 12.50
N LEU A 105 3.00 -12.74 11.32
CA LEU A 105 4.43 -12.86 11.03
C LEU A 105 5.12 -11.49 11.04
N ILE A 106 4.52 -10.45 10.45
CA ILE A 106 5.08 -9.09 10.48
C ILE A 106 5.12 -8.54 11.91
N ASP A 107 4.07 -8.74 12.69
CA ASP A 107 4.02 -8.27 14.07
C ASP A 107 5.10 -8.95 14.93
N SER A 108 5.43 -10.22 14.62
CA SER A 108 6.57 -10.89 15.25
C SER A 108 7.92 -10.24 14.97
N LEU A 109 8.11 -9.60 13.80
CA LEU A 109 9.31 -8.81 13.51
C LEU A 109 9.36 -7.56 14.41
N VAL A 110 8.24 -6.88 14.58
CA VAL A 110 8.17 -5.67 15.41
C VAL A 110 8.51 -5.99 16.86
N VAL A 111 8.00 -7.12 17.39
CA VAL A 111 8.35 -7.60 18.75
C VAL A 111 9.81 -8.01 18.83
N GLY A 112 10.32 -8.73 17.81
CA GLY A 112 11.70 -9.21 17.74
C GLY A 112 12.74 -8.09 17.71
N LEU A 113 12.39 -6.92 17.16
CA LEU A 113 13.31 -5.80 17.01
C LEU A 113 13.93 -5.32 18.32
N ARG A 114 13.22 -5.43 19.45
CA ARG A 114 13.75 -5.07 20.78
C ARG A 114 14.69 -6.11 21.38
N GLN A 115 14.61 -7.36 20.93
CA GLN A 115 15.32 -8.50 21.50
C GLN A 115 16.55 -8.86 20.67
N ASP A 116 16.40 -8.90 19.35
CA ASP A 116 17.45 -9.23 18.39
C ASP A 116 17.27 -8.41 17.11
N PRO A 117 17.84 -7.19 17.05
CA PRO A 117 17.74 -6.33 15.88
C PRO A 117 18.34 -6.94 14.61
N ASN A 118 19.47 -7.63 14.73
CA ASN A 118 20.19 -8.21 13.60
C ASN A 118 19.44 -9.41 13.01
N GLY A 119 18.97 -10.34 13.85
CA GLY A 119 18.16 -11.47 13.39
C GLY A 119 16.82 -11.04 12.83
N THR A 120 16.19 -10.02 13.43
CA THR A 120 14.95 -9.42 12.93
C THR A 120 15.15 -8.79 11.55
N ARG A 121 16.27 -8.07 11.35
CA ARG A 121 16.63 -7.49 10.05
C ARG A 121 16.78 -8.57 8.98
N GLN A 122 17.51 -9.65 9.28
CA GLN A 122 17.69 -10.76 8.35
C GLN A 122 16.34 -11.39 7.99
N ARG A 123 15.49 -11.66 8.98
CA ARG A 123 14.18 -12.25 8.75
C ARG A 123 13.25 -11.34 7.95
N CYS A 124 13.30 -10.04 8.17
CA CYS A 124 12.59 -9.05 7.36
C CYS A 124 13.06 -9.09 5.89
N ALA A 125 14.37 -9.25 5.65
CA ALA A 125 14.91 -9.43 4.30
C ALA A 125 14.45 -10.74 3.64
N GLU A 126 14.36 -11.84 4.40
CA GLU A 126 13.82 -13.12 3.91
C GLU A 126 12.34 -13.02 3.54
N PHE A 127 11.54 -12.24 4.28
CA PHE A 127 10.14 -11.95 3.91
C PHE A 127 10.07 -11.08 2.64
N MET A 128 10.94 -10.07 2.51
CA MET A 128 11.03 -9.26 1.30
C MET A 128 11.40 -10.07 0.05
N ASN A 129 12.28 -11.07 0.21
CA ASN A 129 12.60 -12.02 -0.85
C ASN A 129 11.37 -12.84 -1.24
N ALA A 130 10.60 -13.35 -0.27
CA ALA A 130 9.35 -14.08 -0.52
C ALA A 130 8.29 -13.26 -1.29
N CYS A 131 8.31 -11.92 -1.20
CA CYS A 131 7.43 -11.04 -1.98
C CYS A 131 7.87 -10.86 -3.45
N SER A 132 9.00 -11.43 -3.89
CA SER A 132 9.59 -11.18 -5.21
C SER A 132 10.02 -12.48 -5.88
N SER A 133 9.46 -12.77 -7.06
CA SER A 133 9.80 -13.97 -7.85
C SER A 133 11.26 -14.04 -8.36
N HIS A 134 12.00 -12.94 -8.27
CA HIS A 134 13.38 -12.80 -8.76
C HIS A 134 14.39 -12.55 -7.64
N SER A 135 14.04 -12.80 -6.37
CA SER A 135 14.97 -12.62 -5.27
C SER A 135 16.09 -13.66 -5.32
N ILE A 136 17.34 -13.22 -5.22
CA ILE A 136 18.54 -14.08 -5.25
C ILE A 136 18.83 -14.68 -3.86
N GLY A 137 18.19 -14.16 -2.80
CA GLY A 137 18.39 -14.60 -1.41
C GLY A 137 17.43 -15.70 -0.96
N HIS A 138 17.70 -16.25 0.23
CA HIS A 138 16.79 -17.19 0.90
C HIS A 138 15.46 -16.49 1.23
N SER A 139 14.36 -17.18 0.97
CA SER A 139 13.00 -16.76 1.34
C SER A 139 12.48 -17.61 2.50
N ASP A 140 11.74 -16.99 3.42
CA ASP A 140 11.01 -17.72 4.45
C ASP A 140 9.82 -18.44 3.82
N LYS A 141 9.81 -19.77 3.87
CA LYS A 141 8.79 -20.60 3.21
C LYS A 141 7.41 -20.53 3.86
N ILE A 142 7.34 -20.24 5.16
CA ILE A 142 6.07 -20.07 5.86
C ILE A 142 5.44 -18.76 5.39
N PHE A 143 6.22 -17.69 5.37
CA PHE A 143 5.78 -16.40 4.86
C PHE A 143 5.43 -16.45 3.37
N GLU A 144 6.24 -17.12 2.55
CA GLU A 144 6.01 -17.29 1.10
C GLU A 144 4.68 -18.00 0.83
N THR A 145 4.37 -19.06 1.57
CA THR A 145 3.10 -19.78 1.41
C THR A 145 1.92 -18.89 1.81
N ALA A 146 2.03 -18.18 2.93
CA ALA A 146 0.97 -17.28 3.40
C ALA A 146 0.73 -16.11 2.45
N ILE A 147 1.79 -15.46 1.94
CA ILE A 147 1.67 -14.30 1.06
C ILE A 147 1.10 -14.66 -0.32
N LEU A 148 1.39 -15.85 -0.84
CA LEU A 148 0.80 -16.35 -2.08
C LEU A 148 -0.71 -16.62 -1.95
N GLY A 149 -1.20 -16.89 -0.74
CA GLY A 149 -2.63 -17.03 -0.45
C GLY A 149 -3.38 -15.69 -0.41
N CYS A 150 -2.68 -14.56 -0.38
CA CYS A 150 -3.27 -13.23 -0.36
C CYS A 150 -3.63 -12.71 -1.76
N THR A 151 -4.51 -11.69 -1.81
CA THR A 151 -4.78 -10.95 -3.05
C THR A 151 -3.52 -10.22 -3.54
N LEU A 152 -3.43 -9.96 -4.85
CA LEU A 152 -2.29 -9.20 -5.42
C LEU A 152 -2.14 -7.80 -4.81
N ASP A 153 -3.25 -7.16 -4.46
CA ASP A 153 -3.22 -5.86 -3.78
C ASP A 153 -2.62 -5.94 -2.38
N ASP A 154 -2.93 -7.01 -1.64
CA ASP A 154 -2.35 -7.25 -0.32
C ASP A 154 -0.87 -7.60 -0.41
N GLN A 155 -0.46 -8.41 -1.38
CA GLN A 155 0.96 -8.70 -1.62
C GLN A 155 1.77 -7.41 -1.86
N LYS A 156 1.24 -6.48 -2.67
CA LYS A 156 1.86 -5.17 -2.91
C LYS A 156 1.93 -4.32 -1.63
N ARG A 157 0.83 -4.25 -0.87
CA ARG A 157 0.77 -3.48 0.39
C ARG A 157 1.72 -4.03 1.45
N VAL A 158 1.75 -5.34 1.62
CA VAL A 158 2.65 -6.04 2.54
C VAL A 158 4.11 -5.79 2.16
N LYS A 159 4.46 -5.86 0.87
CA LYS A 159 5.80 -5.52 0.39
C LYS A 159 6.18 -4.08 0.73
N LYS A 160 5.28 -3.11 0.51
CA LYS A 160 5.53 -1.69 0.89
C LYS A 160 5.74 -1.54 2.40
N ARG A 161 4.95 -2.24 3.23
CA ARG A 161 5.08 -2.25 4.70
C ARG A 161 6.42 -2.84 5.16
N LEU A 162 6.81 -3.98 4.59
CA LEU A 162 8.09 -4.63 4.89
C LEU A 162 9.29 -3.78 4.47
N GLN A 163 9.23 -3.12 3.31
CA GLN A 163 10.28 -2.19 2.90
C GLN A 163 10.43 -1.04 3.90
N GLY A 164 9.32 -0.41 4.31
CA GLY A 164 9.36 0.67 5.29
C GLY A 164 9.90 0.22 6.66
N LEU A 165 9.58 -1.00 7.10
CA LEU A 165 10.16 -1.59 8.30
C LEU A 165 11.67 -1.81 8.16
N LEU A 166 12.12 -2.38 7.04
CA LEU A 166 13.54 -2.61 6.79
C LEU A 166 14.32 -1.29 6.75
N ASP A 167 13.80 -0.27 6.08
CA ASP A 167 14.40 1.08 6.04
C ASP A 167 14.52 1.69 7.45
N TYR A 168 13.51 1.48 8.31
CA TYR A 168 13.56 1.93 9.70
C TYR A 168 14.63 1.19 10.51
N ILE A 169 14.70 -0.14 10.37
CA ILE A 169 15.70 -0.97 11.04
C ILE A 169 17.11 -0.56 10.61
N ASP A 170 17.32 -0.29 9.32
CA ASP A 170 18.61 0.15 8.79
C ASP A 170 19.01 1.52 9.32
N LYS A 171 18.07 2.47 9.41
CA LYS A 171 18.31 3.78 10.02
C LYS A 171 18.67 3.69 11.50
N MET A 172 17.98 2.85 12.27
CA MET A 172 18.29 2.63 13.69
C MET A 172 19.71 2.07 13.87
N HIS A 173 20.09 1.06 13.08
CA HIS A 173 21.45 0.51 13.13
C HIS A 173 22.53 1.56 12.81
N ILE A 174 22.29 2.46 11.84
CA ILE A 174 23.24 3.54 11.50
C ILE A 174 23.42 4.51 12.68
N LEU A 175 22.33 4.84 13.39
CA LEU A 175 22.35 5.77 14.53
C LEU A 175 23.06 5.16 15.76
N GLU A 176 22.95 3.86 15.97
CA GLU A 176 23.67 3.15 17.05
C GLU A 176 25.17 3.01 16.76
N MET A 177 25.58 2.93 15.48
CA MET A 177 27.00 2.85 15.08
C MET A 177 27.72 4.21 15.03
N THR A 178 26.98 5.32 15.13
CA THR A 178 27.54 6.69 15.07
C THR A 178 27.66 7.36 16.46
N GLN A 179 27.38 6.61 17.54
CA GLN A 179 27.67 6.97 18.93
C GLN A 179 28.84 6.15 19.47
#